data_AF-A0A966T391-F1
#
_entry.id   AF-A0A966T391-F1
#
_cell.length_a   1.000
_cell.length_b   1.000
_cell.length_c   1.000
_cell.angle_alpha   90.00
_cell.angle_beta   90.00
_cell.angle_gamma   90.00
#
_symmetry.space_group_name_H-M   'P 1'
#
loop_
_entity.id
_entity.type
_entity.pdbx_description
1 polymer ?
#
loop_
_entity_poly.entity_id
_entity_poly.type
_entity_poly.pdbx_seq_one_letter_code
_entity_poly.pdbx_strand_id
1 'polypeptide(L)'
;MTNTERDVHVRCNPVTLLQREWERLNYNPRNVRAVNSWGLDEQPFCSLDEVLRAAGFLGAKCDTNADRVLGDIVRRAATDQLAARIVLQRVLPPMLAIGRRRGRTHNVGFDYAFSLVLSHAWEIIRTYPIERRPKKIAANIVRDIEYFAFVRRERRKPKHERLDESWDLVIDG
;
A
#
# COMPACT_ATOMS: atom_id res chain seq x y z
N MET A 1 36.75 4.55 27.61
CA MET A 1 36.01 5.72 27.08
C MET A 1 35.29 5.25 25.82
N THR A 2 34.02 4.89 25.96
CA THR A 2 33.23 4.21 24.92
C THR A 2 32.75 5.20 23.87
N ASN A 3 33.21 5.02 22.65
CA ASN A 3 32.81 5.78 21.48
C ASN A 3 31.40 5.33 21.08
N THR A 4 30.39 6.12 21.41
CA THR A 4 29.03 5.92 20.92
C THR A 4 29.03 6.30 19.44
N GLU A 5 29.34 5.33 18.58
CA GLU A 5 28.87 5.31 17.20
C GLU A 5 27.36 5.52 17.24
N ARG A 6 26.96 6.77 17.07
CA ARG A 6 25.60 7.10 16.66
C ARG A 6 25.46 6.47 15.30
N ASP A 7 24.86 5.29 15.29
CA ASP A 7 24.37 4.62 14.10
C ASP A 7 23.41 5.59 13.40
N VAL A 8 23.94 6.41 12.49
CA VAL A 8 23.19 7.33 11.65
C VAL A 8 22.51 6.48 10.59
N HIS A 9 21.52 5.70 11.02
CA HIS A 9 20.49 5.23 10.13
C HIS A 9 19.84 6.49 9.56
N VAL A 10 20.26 6.87 8.35
CA VAL A 10 19.55 7.85 7.54
C VAL A 10 18.14 7.28 7.39
N ARG A 11 17.22 7.74 8.24
CA ARG A 11 15.82 7.35 8.18
C ARG A 11 15.25 7.99 6.93
N CYS A 12 15.46 7.35 5.79
CA CYS A 12 14.81 7.76 4.57
C CYS A 12 13.30 7.59 4.76
N ASN A 13 12.58 8.71 4.72
CA ASN A 13 11.13 8.69 4.73
C ASN A 13 10.63 7.85 3.54
N PRO A 14 9.89 6.75 3.78
CA PRO A 14 9.48 5.86 2.70
C PRO A 14 8.59 6.55 1.67
N VAL A 15 7.85 7.59 2.06
CA VAL A 15 7.07 8.43 1.13
C VAL A 15 7.99 9.17 0.16
N THR A 16 9.07 9.75 0.67
CA THR A 16 10.07 10.45 -0.15
C THR A 16 10.80 9.49 -1.09
N LEU A 17 11.07 8.26 -0.64
CA LEU A 17 11.68 7.24 -1.50
C LEU A 17 10.75 6.82 -2.64
N LEU A 18 9.46 6.60 -2.36
CA LEU A 18 8.45 6.30 -3.39
C LEU A 18 8.28 7.45 -4.37
N GLN A 19 8.26 8.69 -3.88
CA GLN A 19 8.16 9.87 -4.74
C GLN A 19 9.36 9.97 -5.69
N ARG A 20 10.59 9.84 -5.16
CA ARG A 20 11.81 9.86 -5.97
C ARG A 20 11.87 8.70 -6.96
N GLU A 21 11.39 7.52 -6.57
CA GLU A 21 11.27 6.39 -7.48
C GLU A 21 10.31 6.71 -8.61
N TRP A 22 9.13 7.24 -8.29
CA TRP A 22 8.14 7.62 -9.28
C TRP A 22 8.67 8.65 -10.28
N GLU A 23 9.35 9.70 -9.80
CA GLU A 23 10.00 10.71 -10.65
C GLU A 23 10.96 10.08 -11.67
N ARG A 24 11.73 9.06 -11.27
CA ARG A 24 12.63 8.32 -12.19
C ARG A 24 11.87 7.43 -13.18
N LEU A 25 10.75 6.85 -12.77
CA LEU A 25 9.99 5.93 -13.61
C LEU A 25 9.13 6.66 -14.63
N ASN A 26 8.60 7.83 -14.26
CA ASN A 26 7.52 8.55 -14.96
C ASN A 26 7.84 8.85 -16.43
N TYR A 27 9.07 9.31 -16.69
CA TYR A 27 9.54 9.71 -18.01
C TYR A 27 10.55 8.74 -18.61
N ASN A 28 10.79 7.58 -17.99
CA ASN A 28 11.72 6.61 -18.56
C ASN A 28 11.12 6.04 -19.86
N PRO A 29 11.78 6.23 -21.03
CA PRO A 29 11.22 5.81 -22.32
C PRO A 29 10.94 4.31 -22.40
N ARG A 30 11.69 3.48 -21.67
CA ARG A 30 11.46 2.03 -21.61
C ARG A 30 10.15 1.71 -20.90
N ASN A 31 9.83 2.41 -19.81
CA ASN A 31 8.59 2.21 -19.07
C ASN A 31 7.39 2.71 -19.89
N VAL A 32 7.50 3.88 -20.52
CA VAL A 32 6.44 4.43 -21.36
C VAL A 32 6.15 3.51 -22.55
N ARG A 33 7.19 3.01 -23.24
CA ARG A 33 7.03 2.01 -24.31
C ARG A 33 6.39 0.71 -23.79
N ALA A 34 6.81 0.24 -22.62
CA ALA A 34 6.22 -0.95 -22.02
C ALA A 34 4.72 -0.76 -21.77
N VAL A 35 4.30 0.35 -21.16
CA VAL A 35 2.88 0.62 -20.91
C VAL A 35 2.09 0.79 -22.21
N ASN A 36 2.65 1.48 -23.22
CA ASN A 36 1.97 1.62 -24.52
C ASN A 36 1.77 0.26 -25.22
N SER A 37 2.68 -0.70 -25.02
CA SER A 37 2.49 -2.07 -25.53
C SER A 37 1.36 -2.85 -24.85
N TRP A 38 0.82 -2.34 -23.74
CA TRP A 38 -0.26 -3.01 -23.02
C TRP A 38 -1.65 -2.77 -23.65
N GLY A 39 -1.79 -1.78 -24.53
CA GLY A 39 -3.05 -1.45 -25.19
C GLY A 39 -4.14 -0.92 -24.25
N LEU A 40 -3.76 -0.11 -23.26
CA LEU A 40 -4.72 0.43 -22.28
C LEU A 40 -5.67 1.48 -22.89
N ASP A 41 -5.20 2.23 -23.88
CA ASP A 41 -5.93 3.31 -24.56
C ASP A 41 -5.56 3.32 -26.06
N GLU A 42 -6.38 3.98 -26.87
CA GLU A 42 -6.15 4.13 -28.32
C GLU A 42 -4.99 5.09 -28.58
N GLN A 43 -4.85 6.12 -27.74
CA GLN A 43 -3.78 7.09 -27.85
C GLN A 43 -2.57 6.66 -26.99
N PRO A 44 -1.34 6.79 -27.51
CA PRO A 44 -0.15 6.46 -26.74
C PRO A 44 0.05 7.46 -25.60
N PHE A 45 0.44 6.95 -24.43
CA PHE A 45 0.86 7.77 -23.31
C PHE A 45 2.27 8.32 -23.53
N CYS A 46 2.50 9.54 -23.07
CA CYS A 46 3.79 10.21 -23.04
C CYS A 46 4.48 10.12 -21.67
N SER A 47 3.76 9.74 -20.62
CA SER A 47 4.27 9.60 -19.25
C SER A 47 3.45 8.61 -18.42
N LEU A 48 4.02 8.08 -17.33
CA LEU A 48 3.25 7.24 -16.39
C LEU A 48 2.20 8.03 -15.60
N ASP A 49 2.35 9.35 -15.45
CA ASP A 49 1.34 10.20 -14.84
C ASP A 49 0.07 10.27 -15.69
N GLU A 50 0.19 10.25 -17.01
CA GLU A 50 -0.99 10.16 -17.88
C GLU A 50 -1.71 8.82 -17.71
N VAL A 51 -0.95 7.73 -17.61
CA VAL A 51 -1.51 6.39 -17.29
C VAL A 51 -2.22 6.42 -15.93
N LEU A 52 -1.62 7.08 -14.94
CA LEU A 52 -2.16 7.20 -13.60
C LEU A 52 -3.48 7.99 -13.58
N ARG A 53 -3.55 9.10 -14.33
CA ARG A 53 -4.76 9.89 -14.55
C ARG A 53 -5.82 9.08 -15.30
N ALA A 54 -5.43 8.35 -16.35
CA ALA A 54 -6.32 7.45 -17.08
C ALA A 54 -6.86 6.34 -16.17
N ALA A 55 -6.11 5.88 -15.16
CA ALA A 55 -6.57 4.98 -14.10
C ALA A 55 -7.36 5.67 -12.96
N GLY A 56 -7.82 6.91 -13.18
CA GLY A 56 -8.70 7.65 -12.28
C GLY A 56 -8.00 8.34 -11.11
N PHE A 57 -6.68 8.55 -11.16
CA PHE A 57 -5.99 9.34 -10.15
C PHE A 57 -6.38 10.81 -10.26
N LEU A 58 -6.85 11.39 -9.14
CA LEU A 58 -7.45 12.74 -9.08
C LEU A 58 -8.68 12.93 -10.00
N GLY A 59 -9.23 11.84 -10.54
CA GLY A 59 -10.41 11.85 -11.41
C GLY A 59 -11.74 11.85 -10.66
N ALA A 60 -12.83 11.77 -11.43
CA ALA A 60 -14.18 11.69 -10.90
C ALA A 60 -14.42 10.41 -10.08
N LYS A 61 -15.43 10.42 -9.19
CA LYS A 61 -15.77 9.26 -8.35
C LYS A 61 -16.29 8.05 -9.14
N CYS A 62 -16.94 8.31 -10.27
CA CYS A 62 -17.53 7.29 -11.14
C CYS A 62 -17.05 7.58 -12.57
N ASP A 63 -16.10 6.78 -13.05
CA ASP A 63 -15.56 6.86 -14.41
C ASP A 63 -15.29 5.43 -14.89
N THR A 64 -16.14 4.96 -15.79
CA THR A 64 -16.09 3.58 -16.30
C THR A 64 -14.82 3.32 -17.10
N ASN A 65 -14.30 4.31 -17.83
CA ASN A 65 -13.05 4.14 -18.57
C ASN A 65 -11.89 4.04 -17.58
N ALA A 66 -11.87 4.88 -16.54
CA ALA A 66 -10.85 4.79 -15.51
C ALA A 66 -10.88 3.47 -14.75
N ASP A 67 -12.07 2.95 -14.44
CA ASP A 67 -12.23 1.64 -13.82
C ASP A 67 -11.72 0.51 -14.75
N ARG A 68 -11.97 0.59 -16.06
CA ARG A 68 -11.44 -0.35 -17.05
C ARG A 68 -9.91 -0.33 -17.09
N VAL A 69 -9.32 0.85 -17.27
CA VAL A 69 -7.85 1.04 -17.32
C VAL A 69 -7.21 0.53 -16.04
N LEU A 70 -7.76 0.87 -14.87
CA LEU A 70 -7.26 0.38 -13.60
C LEU A 70 -7.39 -1.16 -13.49
N GLY A 71 -8.48 -1.74 -13.96
CA GLY A 71 -8.69 -3.20 -13.98
C GLY A 71 -7.61 -3.92 -14.80
N ASP A 72 -7.28 -3.39 -15.98
CA ASP A 72 -6.27 -3.98 -16.85
C ASP A 72 -4.86 -3.88 -16.25
N ILE A 73 -4.52 -2.75 -15.62
CA ILE A 73 -3.26 -2.59 -14.89
C ILE A 73 -3.19 -3.55 -13.70
N VAL A 74 -4.27 -3.68 -12.93
CA VAL A 74 -4.30 -4.58 -11.76
C VAL A 74 -4.18 -6.05 -12.16
N ARG A 75 -4.81 -6.46 -13.28
CA ARG A 75 -4.63 -7.81 -13.83
C ARG A 75 -3.17 -8.10 -14.16
N ARG A 76 -2.49 -7.14 -14.80
CA ARG A 76 -1.06 -7.25 -15.14
C ARG A 76 -0.16 -7.23 -13.91
N ALA A 77 -0.52 -6.49 -12.87
CA ALA A 77 0.27 -6.35 -11.65
C ALA A 77 0.62 -7.68 -11.01
N ALA A 78 -0.20 -8.73 -11.17
CA ALA A 78 0.08 -10.08 -10.68
C ALA A 78 1.46 -10.63 -11.10
N THR A 79 1.93 -10.27 -12.29
CA THR A 79 3.22 -10.73 -12.85
C THR A 79 4.16 -9.59 -13.20
N ASP A 80 3.66 -8.41 -13.56
CA ASP A 80 4.44 -7.25 -14.00
C ASP A 80 4.74 -6.28 -12.84
N GLN A 81 6.03 -5.99 -12.63
CA GLN A 81 6.48 -5.11 -11.54
C GLN A 81 6.15 -3.63 -11.79
N LEU A 82 6.19 -3.16 -13.04
CA LEU A 82 5.84 -1.79 -13.40
C LEU A 82 4.33 -1.55 -13.17
N ALA A 83 3.49 -2.51 -13.56
CA ALA A 83 2.05 -2.44 -13.29
C ALA A 83 1.76 -2.36 -11.78
N ALA A 84 2.41 -3.20 -10.98
CA ALA A 84 2.28 -3.16 -9.51
C ALA A 84 2.69 -1.79 -8.92
N ARG A 85 3.75 -1.15 -9.45
CA ARG A 85 4.17 0.20 -9.05
C ARG A 85 3.15 1.27 -9.42
N ILE A 86 2.54 1.20 -10.61
CA ILE A 86 1.48 2.13 -11.02
C ILE A 86 0.27 2.01 -10.07
N VAL A 87 -0.13 0.79 -9.71
CA VAL A 87 -1.21 0.55 -8.73
C VAL A 87 -0.83 1.11 -7.36
N LEU A 88 0.41 0.87 -6.90
CA LEU A 88 0.90 1.41 -5.63
C LEU A 88 0.80 2.94 -5.59
N GLN A 89 1.25 3.61 -6.65
CA GLN A 89 1.14 5.06 -6.77
C GLN A 89 -0.32 5.52 -6.76
N ARG A 90 -1.21 4.77 -7.43
CA ARG A 90 -2.65 5.06 -7.50
C ARG A 90 -3.34 5.01 -6.13
N VAL A 91 -2.88 4.12 -5.24
CA VAL A 91 -3.44 3.95 -3.89
C VAL A 91 -2.63 4.65 -2.79
N LEU A 92 -1.50 5.29 -3.12
CA LEU A 92 -0.64 5.95 -2.15
C LEU A 92 -1.36 7.06 -1.36
N PRO A 93 -2.14 7.99 -1.96
CA PRO A 93 -2.83 9.02 -1.19
C PRO A 93 -3.78 8.47 -0.09
N PRO A 94 -4.69 7.52 -0.37
CA PRO A 94 -5.51 6.93 0.70
C PRO A 94 -4.71 6.08 1.69
N MET A 95 -3.59 5.46 1.29
CA MET A 95 -2.68 4.79 2.23
C MET A 95 -2.05 5.77 3.23
N LEU A 96 -1.64 6.96 2.78
CA LEU A 96 -1.14 8.02 3.66
C LEU A 96 -2.22 8.48 4.64
N ALA A 97 -3.48 8.58 4.20
CA ALA A 97 -4.61 8.90 5.07
C ALA A 97 -4.82 7.83 6.16
N ILE A 98 -4.72 6.54 5.81
CA ILE A 98 -4.77 5.43 6.78
C ILE A 98 -3.63 5.53 7.78
N GLY A 99 -2.38 5.70 7.32
CA GLY A 99 -1.21 5.81 8.20
C GLY A 99 -1.37 6.93 9.23
N ARG A 100 -1.86 8.11 8.80
CA ARG A 100 -2.13 9.25 9.71
C ARG A 100 -3.23 8.94 10.71
N ARG A 101 -4.34 8.33 10.25
CA ARG A 101 -5.47 7.97 11.13
C ARG A 101 -5.04 6.94 12.17
N ARG A 102 -4.45 5.83 11.73
CA ARG A 102 -4.07 4.70 12.59
C ARG A 102 -2.90 5.03 13.51
N GLY A 103 -1.94 5.84 13.05
CA GLY A 103 -0.85 6.34 13.88
C GLY A 103 -1.34 7.13 15.10
N ARG A 104 -2.42 7.92 14.93
CA ARG A 104 -3.09 8.62 16.04
C ARG A 104 -3.91 7.67 16.91
N THR A 105 -4.79 6.85 16.32
CA THR A 105 -5.69 5.96 17.07
C THR A 105 -4.95 4.95 17.95
N HIS A 106 -3.79 4.45 17.52
CA HIS A 106 -3.02 3.45 18.27
C HIS A 106 -1.84 4.06 19.05
N ASN A 107 -1.66 5.39 19.04
CA ASN A 107 -0.54 6.09 19.69
C ASN A 107 0.86 5.55 19.32
N VAL A 108 1.02 5.07 18.08
CA VAL A 108 2.28 4.50 17.55
C VAL A 108 3.03 5.44 16.60
N GLY A 109 2.41 6.56 16.24
CA GLY A 109 2.96 7.52 15.28
C GLY A 109 2.74 7.12 13.82
N PHE A 110 2.93 8.10 12.92
CA PHE A 110 2.69 7.93 11.47
C PHE A 110 3.66 6.94 10.84
N ASP A 111 4.97 7.06 11.11
CA ASP A 111 6.01 6.27 10.42
C ASP A 111 5.83 4.77 10.65
N TYR A 112 5.58 4.37 11.90
CA TYR A 112 5.32 2.97 12.24
C TYR A 112 3.99 2.47 11.65
N ALA A 113 2.92 3.26 11.74
CA ALA A 113 1.64 2.87 11.13
C ALA A 113 1.77 2.72 9.60
N PHE A 114 2.49 3.63 8.95
CA PHE A 114 2.66 3.62 7.50
C PHE A 114 3.61 2.51 7.04
N SER A 115 4.62 2.13 7.82
CA SER A 115 5.46 0.97 7.49
C SER A 115 4.66 -0.34 7.47
N LEU A 116 3.69 -0.52 8.37
CA LEU A 116 2.76 -1.67 8.34
C LEU A 116 1.88 -1.67 7.09
N VAL A 117 1.34 -0.49 6.72
CA VAL A 117 0.54 -0.32 5.49
C VAL A 117 1.37 -0.70 4.27
N LEU A 118 2.60 -0.18 4.15
CA LEU A 118 3.50 -0.46 3.03
C LEU A 118 3.89 -1.94 2.96
N SER A 119 4.15 -2.58 4.11
CA SER A 119 4.55 -4.00 4.18
C SER A 119 3.50 -4.93 3.57
N HIS A 120 2.22 -4.54 3.61
CA HIS A 120 1.12 -5.32 3.02
C HIS A 120 0.75 -4.89 1.60
N ALA A 121 1.05 -3.64 1.21
CA ALA A 121 0.61 -3.08 -0.06
C ALA A 121 1.05 -3.91 -1.26
N TRP A 122 2.34 -4.31 -1.29
CA TRP A 122 2.89 -5.06 -2.42
C TRP A 122 2.18 -6.38 -2.65
N GLU A 123 2.09 -7.22 -1.61
CA GLU A 123 1.45 -8.53 -1.70
C GLU A 123 -0.02 -8.40 -2.15
N ILE A 124 -0.77 -7.48 -1.53
CA ILE A 124 -2.20 -7.31 -1.83
C ILE A 124 -2.43 -6.85 -3.26
N ILE A 125 -1.57 -5.97 -3.78
CA ILE A 125 -1.64 -5.54 -5.18
C ILE A 125 -1.37 -6.73 -6.12
N ARG A 126 -0.33 -7.51 -5.84
CA ARG A 126 0.08 -8.67 -6.65
C ARG A 126 -0.96 -9.80 -6.63
N THR A 127 -1.68 -9.97 -5.52
CA THR A 127 -2.65 -11.05 -5.35
C THR A 127 -4.11 -10.59 -5.43
N TYR A 128 -4.38 -9.35 -5.87
CA TYR A 128 -5.74 -8.84 -5.90
C TYR A 128 -6.61 -9.66 -6.88
N PRO A 129 -7.75 -10.24 -6.42
CA PRO A 129 -8.56 -11.14 -7.24
C PRO A 129 -9.48 -10.35 -8.18
N ILE A 130 -8.90 -9.71 -9.21
CA ILE A 130 -9.62 -8.78 -10.11
C ILE A 130 -10.87 -9.39 -10.73
N GLU A 131 -10.82 -10.66 -11.14
CA GLU A 131 -11.97 -11.36 -11.74
C GLU A 131 -13.13 -11.57 -10.77
N ARG A 132 -12.85 -11.68 -9.46
CA ARG A 132 -13.89 -11.81 -8.43
C ARG A 132 -14.38 -10.46 -7.90
N ARG A 133 -13.57 -9.40 -8.06
CA ARG A 133 -13.84 -8.05 -7.53
C ARG A 133 -13.53 -6.95 -8.57
N PRO A 134 -14.28 -6.91 -9.69
CA PRO A 134 -13.99 -5.99 -10.80
C PRO A 134 -14.45 -4.54 -10.57
N LYS A 135 -15.10 -4.24 -9.45
CA LYS A 135 -15.65 -2.91 -9.14
C LYS A 135 -14.98 -2.30 -7.92
N LYS A 136 -14.89 -0.96 -7.87
CA LYS A 136 -14.30 -0.21 -6.75
C LYS A 136 -12.88 -0.67 -6.41
N ILE A 137 -12.09 -0.99 -7.44
CA ILE A 137 -10.83 -1.71 -7.34
C ILE A 137 -9.86 -1.02 -6.38
N ALA A 138 -9.56 0.26 -6.59
CA ALA A 138 -8.66 1.03 -5.72
C ALA A 138 -9.14 1.03 -4.25
N ALA A 139 -10.44 1.24 -4.03
CA ALA A 139 -11.01 1.28 -2.68
C ALA A 139 -10.95 -0.09 -1.99
N ASN A 140 -11.16 -1.17 -2.73
CA ASN A 140 -11.05 -2.53 -2.19
C ASN A 140 -9.60 -2.89 -1.86
N ILE A 141 -8.65 -2.57 -2.74
CA ILE A 141 -7.20 -2.75 -2.47
C ILE A 141 -6.82 -2.03 -1.18
N VAL A 142 -7.16 -0.74 -1.07
CA VAL A 142 -6.88 0.07 0.13
C VAL A 142 -7.51 -0.54 1.40
N ARG A 143 -8.75 -1.03 1.30
CA ARG A 143 -9.44 -1.69 2.42
C ARG A 143 -8.74 -2.98 2.84
N ASP A 144 -8.32 -3.80 1.88
CA ASP A 144 -7.59 -5.03 2.15
C ASP A 144 -6.24 -4.70 2.82
N ILE A 145 -5.51 -3.69 2.33
CA ILE A 145 -4.25 -3.22 2.94
C ILE A 145 -4.46 -2.83 4.40
N GLU A 146 -5.47 -2.02 4.69
CA GLU A 146 -5.79 -1.62 6.05
C GLU A 146 -6.17 -2.83 6.93
N TYR A 147 -6.99 -3.74 6.40
CA TYR A 147 -7.42 -4.93 7.13
C TYR A 147 -6.23 -5.79 7.54
N PHE A 148 -5.28 -6.06 6.64
CA PHE A 148 -4.12 -6.86 6.96
C PHE A 148 -3.15 -6.14 7.88
N ALA A 149 -2.94 -4.84 7.70
CA ALA A 149 -2.01 -4.04 8.52
C ALA A 149 -2.45 -3.90 9.99
N PHE A 150 -3.75 -3.73 10.24
CA PHE A 150 -4.23 -3.39 11.60
C PHE A 150 -5.24 -4.40 12.15
N VAL A 151 -6.19 -4.88 11.35
CA VAL A 151 -7.33 -5.66 11.86
C VAL A 151 -6.98 -7.14 12.06
N ARG A 152 -6.28 -7.76 11.09
CA ARG A 152 -5.93 -9.18 11.18
C ARG A 152 -5.02 -9.47 12.37
N ARG A 153 -4.09 -8.54 12.67
CA ARG A 153 -3.14 -8.68 13.79
C ARG A 153 -3.85 -8.57 15.14
N GLU A 154 -4.80 -7.65 15.28
CA GLU A 154 -5.62 -7.51 16.48
C GLU A 154 -6.49 -8.74 16.74
N ARG A 155 -7.11 -9.31 15.69
CA ARG A 155 -7.92 -10.53 15.81
C ARG A 155 -7.13 -11.79 16.17
N ARG A 156 -5.82 -11.79 15.91
CA ARG A 156 -4.91 -12.90 16.22
C ARG A 156 -4.28 -12.80 17.61
N LYS A 157 -4.40 -11.68 18.32
CA LYS A 157 -4.04 -11.63 19.74
C LYS A 157 -5.04 -12.50 20.51
N PRO A 158 -4.60 -13.54 21.24
CA PRO A 158 -5.49 -14.27 22.14
C PRO A 158 -6.13 -13.27 23.09
N LYS A 159 -7.46 -13.36 23.28
CA LYS A 159 -8.20 -12.51 24.24
C LYS A 159 -7.91 -12.88 25.71
N HIS A 160 -7.01 -13.82 25.97
CA HIS A 160 -6.76 -14.34 27.30
C HIS A 160 -5.33 -14.04 27.74
N GLU A 161 -5.17 -12.93 28.45
CA GLU A 161 -4.15 -12.81 29.50
C GLU A 161 -4.78 -12.01 30.65
N ARG A 162 -5.66 -12.70 31.38
CA ARG A 162 -5.77 -12.57 32.83
C ARG A 162 -5.31 -13.92 33.38
N LEU A 163 -4.05 -14.02 33.75
CA LEU A 163 -3.54 -15.13 34.56
C LEU A 163 -2.86 -14.53 35.80
N ASP A 164 -3.54 -13.58 36.44
CA ASP A 164 -3.05 -12.92 37.64
C ASP A 164 -4.26 -12.83 38.57
N GLU A 165 -4.58 -13.92 39.26
CA GLU A 165 -5.34 -14.00 40.53
C GLU A 165 -5.58 -15.49 40.89
N SER A 166 -4.50 -16.26 41.11
CA SER A 166 -4.58 -17.52 41.85
C SER A 166 -3.18 -17.92 42.32
N TRP A 167 -2.67 -17.23 43.34
CA TRP A 167 -1.47 -17.66 44.08
C TRP A 167 -1.67 -17.70 45.61
N ASP A 168 -2.87 -17.42 46.13
CA ASP A 168 -3.09 -17.31 47.58
C ASP A 168 -3.64 -18.59 48.26
N LEU A 169 -3.37 -19.79 47.77
CA LEU A 169 -3.86 -21.03 48.41
C LEU A 169 -2.81 -22.13 48.64
N VAL A 170 -1.51 -21.81 48.68
CA VAL A 170 -0.46 -22.83 48.96
C VAL A 170 0.43 -22.47 50.16
N ILE A 171 0.05 -21.49 50.98
CA ILE A 171 0.73 -21.27 52.27
C ILE A 171 -0.33 -21.25 53.36
N ASP A 172 -0.66 -22.43 53.86
CA ASP A 172 -0.94 -22.68 55.27
C ASP A 172 -0.78 -24.19 55.50
N GLY A 173 0.39 -24.55 56.03
CA GLY A 173 0.71 -25.84 56.62
C GLY A 173 1.07 -25.64 58.08
#